data_AF-A0A969NR18-F1
#
_entry.id   AF-A0A969NR18-F1
#
_cell.length_a   1.000
_cell.length_b   1.000
_cell.length_c   1.000
_cell.angle_alpha   90.00
_cell.angle_beta   90.00
_cell.angle_gamma   90.00
#
_symmetry.space_group_name_H-M   'P 1'
#
loop_
_entity.id
_entity.type
_entity.pdbx_description
1 polymer ?
#
loop_
_entity_poly.entity_id
_entity_poly.type
_entity_poly.pdbx_seq_one_letter_code
_entity_poly.pdbx_strand_id
1 'polypeptide(L)' 'MTSQQPQVKYPLVYELPKDLLPKPSWVKITQIRTLSIKRLGKFLAQIEEADYQKVMTGFNKLCC' A
#
# COMPACT_ATOMS: atom_id res chain seq x y z
N MET A 1 -3.44 4.46 -2.20
CA MET A 1 -3.82 4.14 -0.80
C MET A 1 -5.22 4.68 -0.55
N THR A 2 -6.03 4.00 0.26
CA THR A 2 -7.37 4.44 0.64
C THR A 2 -7.50 4.39 2.15
N SER A 3 -8.17 5.37 2.76
CA SER A 3 -8.59 5.35 4.17
C SER A 3 -10.00 4.76 4.34
N GLN A 4 -10.67 4.40 3.24
CA GLN A 4 -11.94 3.70 3.23
C GLN A 4 -11.72 2.20 3.08
N GLN A 5 -12.35 1.41 3.95
CA GLN A 5 -12.23 -0.04 3.97
C GLN A 5 -12.69 -0.64 2.63
N PRO A 6 -11.78 -1.27 1.88
CA PRO A 6 -12.13 -1.92 0.62
C PRO A 6 -12.80 -3.29 0.87
N GLN A 7 -13.72 -3.68 -0.02
CA GLN A 7 -14.41 -4.97 0.05
C GLN A 7 -13.58 -6.15 -0.50
N VAL A 8 -12.37 -5.88 -0.98
CA VAL A 8 -11.44 -6.85 -1.60
C VAL A 8 -10.32 -7.20 -0.64
N LYS A 9 -9.90 -8.47 -0.67
CA LYS A 9 -8.86 -9.05 0.20
C LYS A 9 -7.53 -9.22 -0.55
N TYR A 10 -6.48 -9.54 0.19
CA TYR A 10 -5.17 -9.91 -0.35
C TYR A 10 -5.30 -11.01 -1.42
N PRO A 11 -4.56 -10.96 -2.55
CA PRO A 11 -3.44 -10.06 -2.88
C PRO A 11 -3.83 -8.72 -3.54
N LEU A 12 -5.11 -8.43 -3.72
CA LEU A 12 -5.55 -7.19 -4.39
C LEU A 12 -5.38 -5.96 -3.51
N VAL A 13 -5.48 -6.16 -2.19
CA VAL A 13 -5.34 -5.13 -1.16
C VAL A 13 -4.51 -5.66 -0.01
N TYR A 14 -3.59 -4.84 0.50
CA TYR A 14 -2.86 -5.06 1.75
C TYR A 14 -3.30 -4.06 2.83
N GLU A 15 -3.61 -4.55 4.02
CA GLU A 15 -3.89 -3.71 5.20
C GLU A 15 -2.59 -3.29 5.86
N LEU A 16 -2.41 -1.99 6.06
CA LEU A 16 -1.21 -1.48 6.73
C LEU A 16 -1.34 -1.61 8.25
N PRO A 17 -0.20 -1.72 8.97
CA PRO A 17 -0.20 -1.67 10.43
C PRO A 17 -0.95 -0.44 10.92
N LYS A 18 -1.83 -0.62 11.92
CA LYS A 18 -2.66 0.46 12.47
C LYS A 18 -1.83 1.56 13.16
N ASP A 19 -0.61 1.23 13.58
CA ASP A 19 0.31 2.15 14.25
C ASP A 19 1.09 3.05 13.28
N LEU A 20 1.04 2.74 11.99
CA LEU A 20 1.81 3.44 10.96
C LEU A 20 1.21 4.81 10.61
N LEU A 21 -0.12 4.91 10.63
CA LEU A 21 -0.85 6.09 10.16
C LEU A 21 -2.01 6.40 11.12
N PRO A 22 -2.34 7.69 11.31
CA PRO A 22 -3.40 8.11 12.23
C PRO A 22 -4.81 7.60 11.84
N LYS A 23 -4.98 7.09 10.62
CA LYS A 23 -6.18 6.40 10.18
C LYS A 23 -5.82 5.04 9.57
N PRO A 24 -6.62 3.99 9.85
CA PRO A 24 -6.43 2.70 9.20
C PRO A 24 -6.51 2.89 7.69
N SER A 25 -5.51 2.36 7.00
CA SER A 25 -5.33 2.58 5.58
C SER A 25 -4.89 1.31 4.87
N TRP A 26 -5.24 1.25 3.59
CA TRP A 26 -5.00 0.08 2.76
C TRP A 26 -4.20 0.45 1.50
N VAL A 27 -3.24 -0.40 1.17
CA VAL A 27 -2.50 -0.35 -0.10
C VAL A 27 -3.28 -1.13 -1.13
N LYS A 28 -3.71 -0.45 -2.20
CA LYS A 28 -4.32 -1.07 -3.36
C LYS A 28 -3.21 -1.47 -4.34
N ILE A 29 -2.83 -2.74 -4.32
CA ILE A 29 -1.72 -3.27 -5.14
C ILE A 29 -2.05 -3.16 -6.64
N THR A 30 -3.34 -3.23 -6.99
CA THR A 30 -3.83 -3.05 -8.37
C THR A 30 -3.71 -1.62 -8.92
N GLN A 31 -3.42 -0.62 -8.08
CA GLN A 31 -3.40 0.80 -8.47
C GLN A 31 -2.02 1.42 -8.29
N ILE A 32 -1.02 0.87 -8.97
CA ILE A 32 0.34 1.43 -9.00
C ILE A 32 0.45 2.45 -10.14
N ARG A 33 1.06 3.60 -9.84
CA ARG A 33 1.27 4.69 -10.79
C ARG A 33 2.66 5.28 -10.61
N THR A 34 3.34 5.56 -11.71
CA THR A 34 4.55 6.37 -11.72
C THR A 34 4.17 7.84 -11.52
N LEU A 35 4.74 8.48 -10.50
CA LEU A 35 4.52 9.89 -10.18
C LEU A 35 5.83 10.67 -10.28
N SER A 36 5.75 11.92 -10.72
CA SER A 36 6.89 12.84 -10.67
C SER A 36 7.22 13.24 -9.24
N ILE A 37 8.50 13.48 -8.95
CA ILE A 37 8.98 13.88 -7.62
C ILE A 37 8.31 15.18 -7.14
N LYS A 38 7.99 16.09 -8.06
CA LYS A 38 7.28 17.36 -7.75
C LYS A 38 5.86 17.15 -7.19
N ARG A 39 5.27 15.96 -7.36
CA ARG A 39 3.94 15.60 -6.84
C ARG A 39 3.99 14.86 -5.50
N LEU A 40 5.18 14.46 -5.05
CA LEU A 40 5.35 13.90 -3.71
C LEU A 40 5.20 15.04 -2.69
N GLY A 41 4.30 14.84 -1.73
CA GLY A 41 4.05 15.79 -0.65
C GLY A 41 4.99 15.56 0.53
N LYS A 42 4.48 15.80 1.74
CA LYS A 42 5.20 15.52 2.99
C LYS A 42 5.36 14.01 3.20
N PHE A 43 6.46 13.63 3.86
CA PHE A 43 6.66 12.28 4.36
C PHE A 43 5.53 11.91 5.33
N LEU A 44 4.97 10.72 5.16
CA LEU A 44 3.84 10.23 5.98
C LEU A 44 4.32 9.21 7.01
N ALA A 45 4.97 8.13 6.55
CA ALA A 45 5.48 7.06 7.39
C ALA A 45 6.42 6.16 6.58
N GLN A 46 7.16 5.28 7.28
CA GLN A 46 8.01 4.24 6.70
C GLN A 46 7.52 2.87 7.16
N ILE A 47 7.33 1.95 6.23
CA ILE A 47 6.95 0.56 6.51
C ILE A 47 8.17 -0.30 6.82
N GLU A 48 7.96 -1.39 7.55
CA GLU A 48 8.98 -2.41 7.75
C GLU A 48 9.20 -3.26 6.49
N GLU A 49 10.39 -3.84 6.39
CA GLU A 49 10.78 -4.69 5.27
C GLU A 49 9.83 -5.89 5.09
N ALA A 50 9.35 -6.48 6.19
CA ALA A 50 8.40 -7.60 6.14
C ALA A 50 7.08 -7.22 5.44
N ASP A 51 6.59 -6.01 5.66
CA ASP A 51 5.38 -5.50 5.01
C ASP A 51 5.64 -5.15 3.55
N TYR A 52 6.79 -4.55 3.26
CA TYR A 52 7.23 -4.29 1.89
C TYR A 52 7.28 -5.57 1.05
N GLN A 53 7.86 -6.64 1.61
CA GLN A 53 7.96 -7.94 0.93
C GLN A 53 6.58 -8.56 0.66
N LYS A 54 5.61 -8.41 1.57
CA LYS A 54 4.23 -8.88 1.34
C LYS A 54 3.54 -8.09 0.22
N VAL A 55 3.73 -6.78 0.18
CA VAL A 55 3.20 -5.93 -0.90
C VAL A 55 3.82 -6.32 -2.24
N MET A 56 5.14 -6.51 -2.30
CA MET A 56 5.83 -6.96 -3.51
C MET A 56 5.42 -8.36 -3.95
N THR A 57 5.25 -9.28 -2.99
CA THR A 57 4.73 -10.63 -3.27
C THR A 57 3.32 -10.57 -3.84
N GLY A 58 2.44 -9.74 -3.26
CA GLY A 58 1.09 -9.52 -3.77
C GLY A 58 1.10 -8.94 -5.18
N PHE A 59 2.01 -8.00 -5.47
CA PHE A 59 2.19 -7.43 -6.81
C PHE A 59 2.66 -8.46 -7.84
N ASN A 60 3.71 -9.22 -7.52
CA ASN A 60 4.24 -10.27 -8.40
C ASN A 60 3.19 -11.33 -8.75
N LYS A 61 2.29 -11.68 -7.81
CA LYS A 61 1.18 -12.62 -8.04
C LYS A 61 0.09 -12.11 -8.99
N LEU A 62 0.05 -10.80 -9.28
CA LEU A 62 -0.97 -10.19 -10.14
C LEU A 62 -0.45 -9.90 -11.55
N CYS A 63 0.86 -9.73 -11.71
CA CYS A 63 1.49 -9.41 -13.00
C CYS A 63 2.11 -10.62 -13.72
N CYS A 64 2.27 -11.76 -13.06
CA CYS A 64 2.74 -13.02 -13.63
C CYS A 64 1.66 -14.10 -13.49
#